data_AF-A0A6A5C6D1-F1
#
_entry.id   AF-A0A6A5C6D1-F1
#
_cell.length_a   1.000
_cell.length_b   1.000
_cell.length_c   1.000
_cell.angle_alpha   90.00
_cell.angle_beta   90.00
_cell.angle_gamma   90.00
#
_symmetry.space_group_name_H-M   'P 1'
#
loop_
_entity.id
_entity.type
_entity.pdbx_description
1 polymer ?
#
loop_
_entity_poly.entity_id
_entity_poly.type
_entity_poly.pdbx_seq_one_letter_code
_entity_poly.pdbx_strand_id
1 'polypeptide(L)'
;MLRGRKANLEAHHGVRISDNAIVSAVVQSDRYISDRFLPDKALDLIDEAAASIRLQQESKPEHLEKIDRSIIISRIELESLRNEQDPASMERRKKLEKKIEEEQKQSDLLTKKWQEERDRLRTTKEKKQQLVQLEKQLEEAFRKADYQTASRLQYKTIPDLKKEIEQISTGFTMISDSVLEADISRIISRRTGIPLENLLIGEKRNC
;
A
#
# COMPACT_ATOMS: atom_id res chain seq x y z
N MET A 1 6.55 -23.01 6.39
CA MET A 1 5.14 -22.91 5.95
C MET A 1 4.72 -21.49 5.53
N LEU A 2 5.12 -20.43 6.25
CA LEU A 2 4.67 -19.07 5.93
C LEU A 2 5.23 -18.47 4.62
N ARG A 3 6.44 -18.85 4.18
CA ARG A 3 7.04 -18.31 2.94
C ARG A 3 6.24 -18.61 1.66
N GLY A 4 5.66 -19.80 1.53
CA GLY A 4 4.78 -20.13 0.39
C GLY A 4 3.41 -19.42 0.47
N ARG A 5 2.90 -19.18 1.68
CA ARG A 5 1.68 -18.39 1.90
C ARG A 5 1.90 -16.89 1.65
N LYS A 6 3.11 -16.38 1.93
CA LYS A 6 3.50 -14.99 1.66
C LYS A 6 3.31 -14.62 0.19
N ALA A 7 3.87 -15.39 -0.73
CA ALA A 7 3.78 -15.11 -2.16
C ALA A 7 2.32 -15.06 -2.65
N ASN A 8 1.48 -15.97 -2.15
CA ASN A 8 0.04 -15.99 -2.47
C ASN A 8 -0.70 -14.76 -1.92
N LEU A 9 -0.42 -14.35 -0.68
CA LEU A 9 -1.01 -13.15 -0.07
C LEU A 9 -0.58 -11.87 -0.79
N GLU A 10 0.72 -11.76 -1.11
CA GLU A 10 1.27 -10.64 -1.89
C GLU A 10 0.63 -10.55 -3.27
N ALA A 11 0.42 -11.67 -3.96
CA ALA A 11 -0.25 -11.71 -5.26
C ALA A 11 -1.76 -11.42 -5.16
N HIS A 12 -2.43 -11.88 -4.10
CA HIS A 12 -3.86 -11.65 -3.89
C HIS A 12 -4.17 -10.16 -3.65
N HIS A 13 -3.44 -9.55 -2.72
CA HIS A 13 -3.64 -8.15 -2.33
C HIS A 13 -2.91 -7.16 -3.24
N GLY A 14 -1.85 -7.60 -3.94
CA GLY A 14 -1.02 -6.71 -4.76
C GLY A 14 0.00 -5.91 -3.94
N VAL A 15 0.26 -6.32 -2.70
CA VAL A 15 1.20 -5.65 -1.78
C VAL A 15 2.49 -6.45 -1.62
N ARG A 16 3.52 -5.85 -1.05
CA ARG A 16 4.70 -6.54 -0.52
C ARG A 16 4.53 -6.75 0.98
N ILE A 17 5.00 -7.85 1.51
CA ILE A 17 4.98 -8.11 2.95
C ILE A 17 6.43 -8.12 3.42
N SER A 18 6.79 -7.20 4.32
CA SER A 18 8.13 -7.18 4.91
C SER A 18 8.33 -8.40 5.81
N ASP A 19 9.56 -8.88 5.90
CA ASP A 19 9.85 -10.02 6.79
C ASP A 19 9.65 -9.62 8.26
N ASN A 20 9.92 -8.36 8.63
CA ASN A 20 9.62 -7.82 9.95
C ASN A 20 8.12 -7.82 10.26
N ALA A 21 7.25 -7.52 9.28
CA ALA A 21 5.80 -7.64 9.47
C ALA A 21 5.38 -9.09 9.79
N ILE A 22 6.02 -10.08 9.17
CA ILE A 22 5.73 -11.50 9.46
C ILE A 22 6.16 -11.85 10.88
N VAL A 23 7.35 -11.43 11.29
CA VAL A 23 7.85 -11.65 12.66
C VAL A 23 6.94 -10.99 13.67
N SER A 24 6.60 -9.72 13.47
CA SER A 24 5.71 -8.96 14.35
C SER A 24 4.32 -9.59 14.43
N ALA A 25 3.75 -10.06 13.31
CA ALA A 25 2.47 -10.76 13.30
C ALA A 25 2.50 -12.03 14.16
N VAL A 26 3.59 -12.81 14.11
CA VAL A 26 3.74 -14.00 14.96
C VAL A 26 3.86 -13.60 16.44
N VAL A 27 4.78 -12.68 16.76
CA VAL A 27 5.07 -12.29 18.15
C VAL A 27 3.87 -11.65 18.83
N GLN A 28 3.25 -10.67 18.18
CA GLN A 28 2.16 -9.91 18.79
C GLN A 28 0.85 -10.70 18.80
N SER A 29 0.56 -11.52 17.79
CA SER A 29 -0.61 -12.41 17.85
C SER A 29 -0.47 -13.46 18.94
N ASP A 30 0.75 -13.95 19.21
CA ASP A 30 0.97 -14.88 20.30
C ASP A 30 0.68 -14.26 21.66
N ARG A 31 1.14 -13.01 21.84
CA ARG A 31 1.01 -12.29 23.11
C ARG A 31 -0.40 -11.77 23.39
N TYR A 32 -1.09 -11.22 22.38
CA TYR A 32 -2.30 -10.43 22.60
C TYR A 32 -3.59 -11.07 22.06
N ILE A 33 -3.49 -12.16 21.30
CA ILE A 33 -4.65 -12.88 20.74
C ILE A 33 -4.63 -14.32 21.29
N SER A 34 -5.39 -14.56 22.35
CA SER A 34 -5.41 -15.83 23.09
C SER A 34 -6.53 -16.79 22.67
N ASP A 35 -7.51 -16.32 21.91
CA ASP A 35 -8.68 -17.09 21.45
C ASP A 35 -8.42 -17.92 20.18
N ARG A 36 -7.22 -17.80 19.58
CA ARG A 36 -6.80 -18.48 18.35
C ARG A 36 -5.39 -19.04 18.45
N PHE A 37 -5.08 -19.98 17.56
CA PHE A 37 -3.78 -20.67 17.53
C PHE A 37 -2.92 -20.25 16.33
N LEU A 38 -1.60 -20.32 16.49
CA LEU A 38 -0.67 -20.21 15.37
C LEU A 38 -0.78 -21.44 14.45
N PRO A 39 -0.55 -21.29 13.12
CA PRO A 39 -0.16 -20.06 12.41
C PRO A 39 -1.34 -19.19 11.95
N ASP A 40 -2.59 -19.62 12.20
CA ASP A 40 -3.80 -19.01 11.64
C ASP A 40 -3.97 -17.54 12.04
N LYS A 41 -3.87 -17.25 13.35
CA LYS A 41 -3.99 -15.88 13.86
C LYS A 41 -2.98 -14.89 13.28
N ALA A 42 -1.76 -15.34 12.98
CA ALA A 42 -0.74 -14.48 12.38
C ALA A 42 -1.02 -14.23 10.90
N LEU A 43 -1.56 -15.23 10.19
CA LEU A 43 -1.97 -15.07 8.81
C LEU A 43 -3.16 -14.12 8.66
N ASP A 44 -4.15 -14.22 9.54
CA ASP A 44 -5.30 -13.31 9.57
C ASP A 44 -4.86 -11.85 9.72
N LEU A 45 -3.91 -11.57 10.62
CA LEU A 45 -3.39 -10.21 10.81
C LEU A 45 -2.66 -9.68 9.58
N ILE A 46 -1.87 -10.53 8.92
CA ILE A 46 -1.16 -10.17 7.70
C ILE A 46 -2.17 -9.90 6.58
N ASP A 47 -3.21 -10.73 6.46
CA ASP A 47 -4.26 -10.58 5.46
C ASP A 47 -5.06 -9.28 5.66
N GLU A 48 -5.44 -8.99 6.90
CA GLU A 48 -6.14 -7.76 7.27
C GLU A 48 -5.26 -6.52 7.05
N ALA A 49 -3.99 -6.58 7.42
CA ALA A 49 -3.04 -5.49 7.16
C ALA A 49 -2.83 -5.27 5.65
N ALA A 50 -2.70 -6.34 4.87
CA ALA A 50 -2.58 -6.28 3.42
C ALA A 50 -3.83 -5.68 2.76
N ALA A 51 -5.03 -6.06 3.22
CA ALA A 51 -6.28 -5.47 2.78
C ALA A 51 -6.37 -3.97 3.13
N SER A 52 -5.92 -3.59 4.33
CA SER A 52 -5.87 -2.18 4.76
C SER A 52 -4.93 -1.36 3.88
N ILE A 53 -3.73 -1.85 3.57
CA ILE A 53 -2.81 -1.17 2.66
C ILE A 53 -3.46 -1.02 1.28
N ARG A 54 -4.06 -2.09 0.74
CA ARG A 54 -4.73 -2.03 -0.55
C ARG A 54 -5.82 -0.94 -0.61
N LEU A 55 -6.64 -0.82 0.43
CA LEU A 55 -7.66 0.26 0.49
C LEU A 55 -7.03 1.66 0.49
N GLN A 56 -5.89 1.82 1.16
CA GLN A 56 -5.14 3.08 1.12
C GLN A 56 -4.59 3.38 -0.28
N GLN A 57 -4.14 2.36 -1.02
CA GLN A 57 -3.66 2.52 -2.40
C GLN A 57 -4.76 2.96 -3.37
N GLU A 58 -6.01 2.55 -3.10
CA GLU A 58 -7.18 2.94 -3.89
C GLU A 58 -7.69 4.35 -3.54
N SER A 59 -7.25 4.91 -2.42
CA SER A 59 -7.65 6.23 -1.90
C SER A 59 -6.65 7.33 -2.30
N LYS A 60 -7.11 8.59 -2.32
CA LYS A 60 -6.21 9.72 -2.56
C LYS A 60 -5.26 9.89 -1.37
N PRO A 61 -3.96 10.19 -1.59
CA PRO A 61 -3.03 10.46 -0.50
C PRO A 61 -3.46 11.68 0.31
N GLU A 62 -3.27 11.63 1.63
CA GLU A 62 -3.74 12.69 2.55
C GLU A 62 -3.24 14.09 2.17
N HIS A 63 -1.99 14.19 1.68
CA HIS A 63 -1.43 15.46 1.21
C HIS A 63 -2.20 16.02 0.00
N LEU A 64 -2.62 15.17 -0.93
CA LEU A 64 -3.42 15.59 -2.09
C LEU A 64 -4.83 16.00 -1.66
N GLU A 65 -5.47 15.25 -0.75
CA GLU A 65 -6.78 15.61 -0.21
C GLU A 65 -6.77 16.96 0.52
N LYS A 66 -5.67 17.28 1.23
CA LYS A 66 -5.49 18.59 1.89
C LYS A 66 -5.43 19.73 0.88
N ILE A 67 -4.71 19.57 -0.23
CA ILE A 67 -4.64 20.57 -1.29
C ILE A 67 -6.02 20.75 -1.93
N ASP A 68 -6.69 19.66 -2.31
CA ASP A 68 -8.03 19.71 -2.91
C ASP A 68 -9.03 20.43 -1.99
N ARG A 69 -8.98 20.16 -0.69
CA ARG A 69 -9.82 20.84 0.31
C ARG A 69 -9.47 22.34 0.42
N SER A 70 -8.19 22.71 0.40
CA SER A 70 -7.75 24.13 0.41
C SER A 70 -8.27 24.90 -0.80
N ILE A 71 -8.24 24.27 -1.99
CA ILE A 71 -8.77 24.85 -3.23
C ILE A 71 -10.27 25.11 -3.08
N ILE A 72 -11.04 24.14 -2.58
CA ILE A 72 -12.49 24.29 -2.38
C ILE A 72 -12.78 25.45 -1.42
N ILE A 73 -12.10 25.51 -0.28
CA ILE A 73 -12.28 26.61 0.70
C ILE A 73 -11.96 27.96 0.06
N SER A 74 -10.84 28.05 -0.68
CA SER A 74 -10.40 29.29 -1.34
C SER A 74 -11.40 29.74 -2.42
N ARG A 75 -12.04 28.79 -3.14
CA ARG A 75 -13.09 29.09 -4.13
C ARG A 75 -14.37 29.61 -3.48
N ILE A 76 -14.78 29.04 -2.33
CA ILE A 76 -15.93 29.52 -1.57
C ILE A 76 -15.66 30.96 -1.07
N GLU A 77 -14.46 31.21 -0.56
CA GLU A 77 -14.04 32.56 -0.15
C GLU A 77 -14.06 33.53 -1.33
N LEU A 78 -13.54 33.12 -2.49
CA LEU A 78 -13.55 33.94 -3.71
C LEU A 78 -14.99 34.32 -4.14
N GLU A 79 -15.92 33.36 -4.10
CA GLU A 79 -17.33 33.59 -4.45
C GLU A 79 -18.01 34.54 -3.46
N SER A 80 -17.68 34.47 -2.17
CA SER A 80 -18.21 35.40 -1.16
C SER A 80 -17.81 36.86 -1.41
N LEU A 81 -16.67 37.08 -2.09
CA LEU A 81 -16.15 38.41 -2.40
C LEU A 81 -16.60 38.93 -3.78
N ARG A 82 -17.44 38.19 -4.51
CA ARG A 82 -17.75 38.47 -5.92
C ARG A 82 -18.33 39.87 -6.16
N ASN A 83 -19.22 40.33 -5.27
CA ASN A 83 -19.92 41.61 -5.41
C ASN A 83 -19.29 42.75 -4.60
N GLU A 84 -18.25 42.48 -3.82
CA GLU A 84 -17.52 43.51 -3.07
C GLU A 84 -16.75 44.42 -4.05
N GLN A 85 -16.65 45.71 -3.75
CA GLN A 85 -15.97 46.68 -4.63
C GLN A 85 -14.90 47.51 -3.91
N ASP A 86 -14.71 47.30 -2.61
CA ASP A 86 -13.66 48.01 -1.89
C ASP A 86 -12.25 47.55 -2.34
N PRO A 87 -11.24 48.44 -2.28
CA PRO A 87 -9.89 48.12 -2.72
C PRO A 87 -9.27 46.90 -2.03
N ALA A 88 -9.59 46.65 -0.76
CA ALA A 88 -9.03 45.52 -0.02
C ALA A 88 -9.64 44.18 -0.50
N SER A 89 -10.93 44.13 -0.80
CA SER A 89 -11.59 42.96 -1.38
C SER A 89 -11.12 42.68 -2.80
N MET A 90 -10.87 43.70 -3.62
CA MET A 90 -10.23 43.54 -4.94
C MET A 90 -8.83 42.89 -4.83
N GLU A 91 -7.99 43.38 -3.90
CA GLU A 91 -6.66 42.81 -3.67
C GLU A 91 -6.73 41.36 -3.16
N ARG A 92 -7.63 41.08 -2.22
CA ARG A 92 -7.84 39.75 -1.65
C ARG A 92 -8.30 38.74 -2.70
N ARG A 93 -9.24 39.11 -3.57
CA ARG A 93 -9.67 38.28 -4.71
C ARG A 93 -8.49 37.92 -5.61
N LYS A 94 -7.69 38.89 -6.01
CA LYS A 94 -6.51 38.66 -6.86
C LYS A 94 -5.50 37.71 -6.20
N LYS A 95 -5.32 37.80 -4.87
CA LYS A 95 -4.47 36.85 -4.12
C LYS A 95 -5.07 35.45 -4.09
N LEU A 96 -6.38 35.33 -3.87
CA LEU A 96 -7.09 34.05 -3.87
C LEU A 96 -7.06 33.38 -5.24
N GLU A 97 -7.28 34.11 -6.32
CA GLU A 97 -7.20 33.60 -7.70
C GLU A 97 -5.81 33.00 -7.99
N LYS A 98 -4.74 33.74 -7.66
CA LYS A 98 -3.37 33.24 -7.80
C LYS A 98 -3.11 31.99 -6.96
N LYS A 99 -3.53 32.01 -5.70
CA LYS A 99 -3.40 30.85 -4.80
C LYS A 99 -4.12 29.62 -5.36
N ILE A 100 -5.37 29.79 -5.83
CA ILE A 100 -6.15 28.72 -6.44
C ILE A 100 -5.43 28.18 -7.69
N GLU A 101 -4.89 29.06 -8.54
CA GLU A 101 -4.16 28.64 -9.74
C GLU A 101 -2.90 27.84 -9.39
N GLU A 102 -2.13 28.28 -8.41
CA GLU A 102 -0.93 27.59 -7.93
C GLU A 102 -1.26 26.24 -7.29
N GLU A 103 -2.23 26.19 -6.37
CA GLU A 103 -2.69 24.96 -5.72
C GLU A 103 -3.29 23.98 -6.73
N GLN A 104 -4.03 24.46 -7.74
CA GLN A 104 -4.60 23.61 -8.79
C GLN A 104 -3.50 22.96 -9.62
N LYS A 105 -2.47 23.71 -10.03
CA LYS A 105 -1.32 23.15 -10.76
C LYS A 105 -0.60 22.07 -9.94
N GLN A 106 -0.44 22.28 -8.63
CA GLN A 106 0.14 21.27 -7.74
C GLN A 106 -0.76 20.04 -7.59
N SER A 107 -2.07 20.22 -7.41
CA SER A 107 -3.03 19.12 -7.33
C SER A 107 -3.03 18.28 -8.61
N ASP A 108 -3.04 18.92 -9.79
CA ASP A 108 -3.05 18.22 -11.08
C ASP A 108 -1.77 17.39 -11.28
N LEU A 109 -0.60 17.96 -10.94
CA LEU A 109 0.69 17.27 -11.01
C LEU A 109 0.71 16.04 -10.10
N LEU A 110 0.30 16.21 -8.84
CA LEU A 110 0.27 15.13 -7.85
C LEU A 110 -0.77 14.06 -8.21
N THR A 111 -1.93 14.47 -8.73
CA THR A 111 -2.98 13.54 -9.19
C THR A 111 -2.46 12.68 -10.32
N LYS A 112 -1.76 13.26 -11.30
CA LYS A 112 -1.16 12.52 -12.41
C LYS A 112 -0.13 11.50 -11.90
N LYS A 113 0.77 11.92 -11.00
CA LYS A 113 1.77 11.03 -10.40
C LYS A 113 1.13 9.89 -9.61
N TRP A 114 0.09 10.17 -8.83
CA TRP A 114 -0.66 9.15 -8.10
C TRP A 114 -1.33 8.15 -9.03
N GLN A 115 -1.92 8.59 -10.14
CA GLN A 115 -2.51 7.70 -11.15
C GLN A 115 -1.44 6.79 -11.79
N GLU A 116 -0.29 7.34 -12.15
CA GLU A 116 0.84 6.57 -12.69
C GLU A 116 1.38 5.53 -11.68
N GLU A 117 1.45 5.87 -10.40
CA GLU A 117 1.81 4.92 -9.33
C GLU A 117 0.75 3.82 -9.16
N ARG A 118 -0.54 4.16 -9.24
CA ARG A 118 -1.65 3.18 -9.16
C ARG A 118 -1.65 2.19 -10.32
N ASP A 119 -1.44 2.67 -11.55
CA ASP A 119 -1.38 1.79 -12.72
C ASP A 119 -0.18 0.83 -12.62
N ARG A 120 0.97 1.31 -12.14
CA ARG A 120 2.13 0.46 -11.84
C ARG A 120 1.83 -0.62 -10.80
N LEU A 121 1.07 -0.30 -9.74
CA LEU A 121 0.64 -1.29 -8.75
C LEU A 121 -0.31 -2.34 -9.36
N ARG A 122 -1.23 -1.93 -10.23
CA ARG A 122 -2.13 -2.85 -10.94
C ARG A 122 -1.33 -3.83 -11.81
N THR A 123 -0.39 -3.33 -12.61
CA THR A 123 0.49 -4.18 -13.43
C THR A 123 1.35 -5.10 -12.58
N THR A 124 1.86 -4.61 -11.45
CA THR A 124 2.64 -5.42 -10.50
C THR A 124 1.80 -6.57 -9.95
N LYS A 125 0.55 -6.32 -9.57
CA LYS A 125 -0.38 -7.34 -9.08
C LYS A 125 -0.64 -8.42 -10.13
N GLU A 126 -0.94 -8.03 -11.37
CA GLU A 126 -1.15 -8.97 -12.48
C GLU A 126 0.07 -9.87 -12.70
N LYS A 127 1.28 -9.29 -12.70
CA LYS A 127 2.53 -10.05 -12.85
C LYS A 127 2.79 -10.97 -11.66
N LYS A 128 2.50 -10.56 -10.42
CA LYS A 128 2.58 -11.43 -9.24
C LYS A 128 1.61 -12.61 -9.33
N GLN A 129 0.41 -12.40 -9.85
CA GLN A 129 -0.55 -13.50 -10.09
C GLN A 129 -0.05 -14.46 -11.16
N GLN A 130 0.51 -13.94 -12.26
CA GLN A 130 1.16 -14.76 -13.28
C GLN A 130 2.33 -15.57 -12.71
N LEU A 131 3.12 -14.96 -11.82
CA LEU A 131 4.24 -15.63 -11.16
C LEU A 131 3.78 -16.83 -10.34
N VAL A 132 2.74 -16.67 -9.52
CA VAL A 132 2.15 -17.79 -8.74
C VAL A 132 1.65 -18.90 -9.66
N GLN A 133 1.04 -18.55 -10.79
CA GLN A 133 0.58 -19.54 -11.77
C GLN A 133 1.75 -20.30 -12.43
N LEU A 134 2.84 -19.61 -12.77
CA LEU A 134 4.04 -20.23 -13.34
C LEU A 134 4.75 -21.14 -12.32
N GLU A 135 4.79 -20.75 -11.04
CA GLU A 135 5.33 -21.58 -9.96
C GLU A 135 4.50 -22.87 -9.80
N LYS A 136 3.17 -22.78 -9.90
CA LYS A 136 2.31 -23.96 -9.92
C LYS A 136 2.54 -24.85 -11.15
N GLN A 137 2.69 -24.25 -12.34
CA GLN A 137 3.03 -25.01 -13.56
C GLN A 137 4.37 -25.71 -13.45
N LEU A 138 5.36 -25.10 -12.79
CA LEU A 138 6.65 -25.72 -12.53
C LEU A 138 6.49 -26.96 -11.63
N GLU A 139 5.72 -26.87 -10.55
CA GLU A 139 5.43 -28.02 -9.68
C GLU A 139 4.72 -29.15 -10.45
N GLU A 140 3.76 -28.81 -11.30
CA GLU A 140 3.05 -29.79 -12.14
C GLU A 140 3.97 -30.45 -13.17
N ALA A 141 4.88 -29.69 -13.78
CA ALA A 141 5.86 -30.21 -14.73
C ALA A 141 6.80 -31.22 -14.06
N PHE A 142 7.27 -30.94 -12.83
CA PHE A 142 8.04 -31.88 -12.04
C PHE A 142 7.26 -33.16 -11.73
N ARG A 143 5.99 -33.05 -11.31
CA ARG A 143 5.14 -34.22 -11.03
C ARG A 143 4.91 -35.10 -12.26
N LYS A 144 4.85 -34.50 -13.45
CA LYS A 144 4.68 -35.20 -14.73
C LYS A 144 6.01 -35.67 -15.36
N ALA A 145 7.14 -35.43 -14.70
CA ALA A 145 8.48 -35.65 -15.24
C ALA A 145 8.75 -34.93 -16.59
N ASP A 146 8.07 -33.81 -16.85
CA ASP A 146 8.35 -32.92 -17.98
C ASP A 146 9.51 -31.98 -17.62
N TYR A 147 10.72 -32.53 -17.66
CA TYR A 147 11.94 -31.79 -17.29
C TYR A 147 12.28 -30.66 -18.26
N GLN A 148 11.85 -30.75 -19.52
CA GLN A 148 12.08 -29.71 -20.52
C GLN A 148 11.30 -28.44 -20.13
N THR A 149 10.01 -28.58 -19.85
CA THR A 149 9.17 -27.45 -19.42
C THR A 149 9.62 -26.94 -18.05
N ALA A 150 9.94 -27.82 -17.11
CA ALA A 150 10.42 -27.44 -15.79
C ALA A 150 11.70 -26.59 -15.86
N SER A 151 12.68 -27.00 -16.66
CA SER A 151 13.93 -26.26 -16.86
C SER A 151 13.69 -24.86 -17.43
N ARG A 152 12.85 -24.74 -18.48
CA ARG A 152 12.52 -23.44 -19.08
C ARG A 152 11.84 -22.50 -18.07
N LEU A 153 10.88 -23.01 -17.30
CA LEU A 153 10.16 -22.23 -16.29
C LEU A 153 11.12 -21.78 -15.18
N GLN A 154 11.91 -22.69 -14.63
CA GLN A 154 12.78 -22.46 -13.48
C GLN A 154 13.93 -21.49 -13.79
N TYR A 155 14.58 -21.61 -14.95
CA TYR A 155 15.81 -20.88 -15.25
C TYR A 155 15.64 -19.68 -16.18
N LYS A 156 14.49 -19.53 -16.83
CA LYS A 156 14.22 -18.41 -17.74
C LYS A 156 12.96 -17.65 -17.35
N THR A 157 11.79 -18.25 -17.52
CA THR A 157 10.51 -17.53 -17.43
C THR A 157 10.24 -16.94 -16.04
N ILE A 158 10.42 -17.73 -14.97
CA ILE A 158 10.19 -17.26 -13.59
C ILE A 158 11.23 -16.20 -13.19
N PRO A 159 12.55 -16.40 -13.39
CA PRO A 159 13.55 -15.37 -13.10
C PRO A 159 13.33 -14.05 -13.87
N ASP A 160 12.97 -14.11 -15.15
CA ASP A 160 12.72 -12.92 -15.97
C ASP A 160 11.51 -12.13 -15.44
N LEU A 161 10.42 -12.83 -15.10
CA LEU A 161 9.23 -12.20 -14.53
C LEU A 161 9.51 -11.61 -13.14
N LYS A 162 10.32 -12.27 -12.29
CA LYS A 162 10.72 -11.74 -10.99
C LYS A 162 11.50 -10.43 -11.13
N LYS A 163 12.43 -10.35 -12.09
CA LYS A 163 13.18 -9.11 -12.40
C LYS A 163 12.25 -8.00 -12.87
N GLU A 164 11.30 -8.32 -13.74
CA GLU A 164 10.35 -7.33 -14.24
C GLU A 164 9.44 -6.79 -13.12
N ILE A 165 8.97 -7.65 -12.22
CA ILE A 165 8.22 -7.24 -11.02
C ILE A 165 9.07 -6.30 -10.17
N GLU A 166 10.33 -6.64 -9.90
CA GLU A 166 11.22 -5.81 -9.09
C GLU A 166 11.44 -4.42 -9.70
N GLN A 167 11.62 -4.33 -11.02
CA GLN A 167 11.76 -3.06 -11.72
C GLN A 167 10.51 -2.18 -11.59
N ILE A 168 9.32 -2.75 -11.76
CA ILE A 168 8.06 -2.00 -11.67
C ILE A 168 7.74 -1.60 -10.23
N SER A 169 8.15 -2.42 -9.26
CA SER A 169 7.83 -2.24 -7.84
C SER A 169 8.69 -1.19 -7.12
N THR A 170 9.58 -0.49 -7.83
CA THR A 170 10.48 0.50 -7.24
C THR A 170 10.01 1.93 -7.48
N GLY A 171 10.34 2.83 -6.55
CA GLY A 171 10.16 4.27 -6.72
C GLY A 171 8.73 4.79 -6.48
N PHE A 172 7.90 4.06 -5.73
CA PHE A 172 6.66 4.60 -5.19
C PHE A 172 6.97 5.67 -4.15
N THR A 173 6.29 6.81 -4.22
CA THR A 173 6.51 7.94 -3.30
C THR A 173 5.21 8.49 -2.72
N MET A 174 4.09 8.29 -3.42
CA MET A 174 2.77 8.74 -2.98
C MET A 174 1.97 7.61 -2.32
N ILE A 175 2.31 6.36 -2.63
CA ILE A 175 1.56 5.19 -2.22
C ILE A 175 2.47 4.22 -1.45
N SER A 176 2.01 3.72 -0.31
CA SER A 176 2.67 2.59 0.36
C SER A 176 2.33 1.29 -0.38
N ASP A 177 3.36 0.56 -0.81
CA ASP A 177 3.22 -0.73 -1.49
C ASP A 177 3.44 -1.92 -0.55
N SER A 178 3.85 -1.67 0.70
CA SER A 178 4.33 -2.69 1.61
C SER A 178 3.64 -2.69 2.98
N VAL A 179 3.44 -3.89 3.51
CA VAL A 179 3.00 -4.15 4.88
C VAL A 179 4.23 -4.16 5.79
N LEU A 180 4.22 -3.27 6.77
CA LEU A 180 5.26 -3.09 7.77
C LEU A 180 4.80 -3.59 9.15
N GLU A 181 5.75 -3.71 10.06
CA GLU A 181 5.52 -4.04 11.48
C GLU A 181 4.49 -3.10 12.12
N ALA A 182 4.59 -1.79 11.86
CA ALA A 182 3.64 -0.80 12.38
C ALA A 182 2.20 -1.04 11.91
N ASP A 183 1.99 -1.64 10.74
CA ASP A 183 0.65 -1.93 10.24
C ASP A 183 0.02 -3.09 11.01
N ILE A 184 0.82 -4.11 11.34
CA ILE A 184 0.40 -5.22 12.22
C ILE A 184 -0.01 -4.69 13.60
N SER A 185 0.85 -3.87 14.22
CA SER A 185 0.56 -3.25 15.52
C SER A 185 -0.73 -2.45 15.50
N ARG A 186 -1.01 -1.74 14.40
CA ARG A 186 -2.24 -0.96 14.23
C ARG A 186 -3.48 -1.85 14.15
N ILE A 187 -3.40 -2.99 13.44
CA ILE A 187 -4.51 -3.96 13.39
C ILE A 187 -4.75 -4.57 14.77
N ILE A 188 -3.71 -4.98 15.49
CA ILE A 188 -3.85 -5.55 16.84
C ILE A 188 -4.44 -4.54 17.81
N SER A 189 -3.98 -3.29 17.77
CA SER A 189 -4.54 -2.21 18.59
C SER A 189 -6.04 -2.07 18.37
N ARG A 190 -6.49 -2.07 17.10
CA ARG A 190 -7.93 -2.02 16.77
C ARG A 190 -8.69 -3.25 17.26
N ARG A 191 -8.10 -4.44 17.14
CA ARG A 191 -8.75 -5.72 17.48
C ARG A 191 -8.89 -5.93 18.99
N THR A 192 -7.90 -5.48 19.75
CA THR A 192 -7.79 -5.73 21.20
C THR A 192 -8.17 -4.52 22.06
N GLY A 193 -8.23 -3.32 21.47
CA GLY A 193 -8.41 -2.06 22.19
C GLY A 193 -7.16 -1.58 22.93
N ILE A 194 -6.03 -2.30 22.84
CA ILE A 194 -4.77 -1.90 23.47
C ILE A 194 -4.20 -0.68 22.72
N PRO A 195 -3.84 0.43 23.41
CA PRO A 195 -3.24 1.59 22.77
C PRO A 195 -1.95 1.23 22.00
N LEU A 196 -1.78 1.81 20.81
CA LEU A 196 -0.64 1.53 19.94
C LEU A 196 0.71 1.83 20.63
N GLU A 197 0.77 2.87 21.46
CA GLU A 197 2.00 3.21 22.19
C GLU A 197 2.47 2.04 23.08
N ASN A 198 1.55 1.34 23.72
CA ASN A 198 1.86 0.21 24.60
C ASN A 198 2.38 -1.00 23.83
N LEU A 199 1.91 -1.20 22.59
CA LEU A 199 2.39 -2.27 21.71
C LEU A 199 3.83 -2.02 21.25
N LEU A 200 4.15 -0.77 20.88
CA LEU A 200 5.49 -0.38 20.41
C LEU A 200 6.55 -0.39 21.53
N ILE A 201 6.17 -0.07 22.77
CA ILE A 201 7.06 -0.17 23.93
C ILE A 201 7.45 -1.64 24.21
N GLY A 202 6.53 -2.58 23.95
CA GLY A 202 6.75 -4.01 24.12
C GLY A 202 7.76 -4.61 23.15
N GLU A 203 7.95 -4.04 21.96
CA GLU A 203 8.97 -4.42 20.97
C GLU A 203 10.35 -3.92 21.37
N LYS A 204 10.48 -2.67 21.86
CA LYS A 204 11.77 -2.10 22.32
C LYS A 204 12.42 -2.81 23.49
N ARG A 205 11.66 -3.56 24.30
CA ARG A 205 12.19 -4.33 25.45
C ARG A 205 12.81 -5.67 25.06
N ASN A 206 12.62 -6.15 23.82
CA ASN A 206 13.12 -7.44 23.36
C ASN A 206 14.28 -7.34 22.34
N CYS A 207 14.89 -6.14 22.23
CA CYS A 207 16.18 -5.90 21.56
C CYS A 207 17.26 -5.67 22.63
#